data_AF-A0A7Y3FY21-F1
#
_entry.id   AF-A0A7Y3FY21-F1
#
_cell.length_a   1.000
_cell.length_b   1.000
_cell.length_c   1.000
_cell.angle_alpha   90.00
_cell.angle_beta   90.00
_cell.angle_gamma   90.00
#
_symmetry.space_group_name_H-M   'P 1'
#
loop_
_entity.id
_entity.type
_entity.pdbx_description
1 polymer ?
#
loop_
_entity_poly.entity_id
_entity_poly.type
_entity_poly.pdbx_seq_one_letter_code
_entity_poly.pdbx_strand_id
1 'polypeptide(L)'
;MSSVHLRFLSPLEPGLKKIFSGFKKVMTIEINYSDDPDAPMINEENRRISQLALMLRAHTLIDIDCWSKVPGHPLQPGTIGRIIDARLKKMEGAE
;
A
#
# COMPACT_ATOMS: atom_id res chain seq x y z
N MET A 1 -13.77 -5.26 3.64
CA MET A 1 -12.54 -4.90 2.91
C MET A 1 -12.93 -4.45 1.51
N SER A 2 -12.31 -3.42 0.97
CA SER A 2 -12.54 -2.95 -0.41
C SER A 2 -11.22 -2.86 -1.17
N SER A 3 -11.26 -3.03 -2.49
CA SER A 3 -10.09 -2.91 -3.37
C SER A 3 -10.42 -2.04 -4.58
N VAL A 4 -9.45 -1.26 -5.04
CA VAL A 4 -9.53 -0.48 -6.29
C VAL A 4 -8.36 -0.86 -7.20
N HIS A 5 -8.64 -1.02 -8.49
CA HIS A 5 -7.62 -1.28 -9.51
C HIS A 5 -7.60 -0.09 -10.45
N LEU A 6 -6.53 0.72 -10.38
CA LEU A 6 -6.37 1.87 -11.25
C LEU A 6 -6.05 1.40 -12.67
N ARG A 7 -6.76 1.93 -13.66
CA ARG A 7 -6.53 1.61 -15.08
C ARG A 7 -5.62 2.62 -15.75
N PHE A 8 -5.60 3.85 -15.23
CA PHE A 8 -4.78 4.94 -15.73
C PHE A 8 -4.04 5.62 -14.58
N LEU A 9 -2.77 5.97 -14.83
CA LEU A 9 -1.96 6.77 -13.90
C LEU A 9 -1.77 8.21 -14.37
N SER A 10 -2.02 8.50 -15.65
CA SER A 10 -1.91 9.85 -16.21
C SER A 10 -2.98 10.07 -17.29
N PRO A 11 -3.95 10.97 -17.05
CA PRO A 11 -4.22 11.61 -15.76
C PRO A 11 -4.60 10.57 -14.70
N LEU A 12 -4.29 10.84 -13.43
CA LEU A 12 -4.76 10.02 -12.32
C LEU A 12 -6.29 10.03 -12.28
N GLU A 13 -6.89 8.87 -11.99
CA GLU A 13 -8.35 8.76 -11.89
C GLU A 13 -8.91 9.75 -10.83
N PRO A 14 -9.96 10.51 -11.12
CA PRO A 14 -10.48 11.50 -10.19
C PRO A 14 -11.17 10.86 -8.98
N GLY A 15 -11.28 11.62 -7.88
CA GLY A 15 -12.05 11.19 -6.69
C GLY A 15 -11.31 10.26 -5.73
N LEU A 16 -10.06 9.87 -6.02
CA LEU A 16 -9.26 8.98 -5.15
C LEU A 16 -9.15 9.48 -3.71
N LYS A 17 -8.92 10.78 -3.50
CA LYS A 17 -8.87 11.36 -2.15
C LYS A 17 -10.17 11.12 -1.36
N LYS A 18 -11.33 11.35 -1.99
CA LYS A 18 -12.65 11.13 -1.38
C LYS A 18 -12.86 9.65 -1.03
N ILE A 19 -12.45 8.75 -1.93
CA ILE A 19 -12.52 7.31 -1.69
C ILE A 19 -11.64 6.93 -0.49
N PHE A 20 -10.36 7.33 -0.52
CA PHE A 20 -9.37 6.97 0.50
C PHE A 20 -9.72 7.49 1.89
N SER A 21 -10.29 8.70 2.00
CA SER A 21 -10.76 9.26 3.27
C SER A 21 -11.87 8.45 3.96
N GLY A 22 -12.54 7.54 3.25
CA GLY A 22 -13.56 6.66 3.81
C GLY A 22 -13.01 5.42 4.53
N PHE A 23 -11.69 5.19 4.53
CA PHE A 23 -11.08 3.98 5.09
C PHE A 23 -10.13 4.31 6.24
N LYS A 24 -10.19 3.50 7.32
CA LYS A 24 -9.27 3.61 8.47
C LYS A 24 -7.79 3.46 8.05
N LYS A 25 -7.53 2.60 7.06
CA LYS A 25 -6.20 2.38 6.47
C LYS A 25 -6.32 2.17 4.97
N VAL A 26 -5.35 2.72 4.24
CA VAL A 26 -5.19 2.57 2.79
C VAL A 26 -3.78 2.10 2.52
N MET A 27 -3.62 1.10 1.64
CA MET A 27 -2.31 0.62 1.23
C MET A 27 -2.28 0.21 -0.24
N THR A 28 -1.09 0.22 -0.84
CA THR A 28 -0.85 -0.42 -2.14
C THR A 28 -0.31 -1.83 -1.97
N ILE A 29 -0.62 -2.69 -2.94
CA ILE A 29 -0.03 -4.01 -3.13
C ILE A 29 0.54 -4.03 -4.55
N GLU A 30 1.87 -4.08 -4.68
CA GLU A 30 2.52 -3.94 -6.00
C GLU A 30 3.78 -4.80 -6.15
N ILE A 31 4.10 -5.14 -7.40
CA ILE A 31 5.37 -5.78 -7.75
C ILE A 31 6.41 -4.68 -7.99
N ASN A 32 6.93 -4.16 -6.89
CA ASN A 32 7.92 -3.08 -6.88
C ASN A 32 8.82 -3.21 -5.66
N TYR A 33 9.83 -2.35 -5.57
CA TYR A 33 10.69 -2.28 -4.39
C TYR A 33 10.13 -1.27 -3.38
N SER A 34 10.14 -1.67 -2.11
CA SER A 34 10.02 -0.83 -0.92
C SER A 34 10.85 -1.47 0.18
N ASP A 35 11.28 -0.69 1.16
CA ASP A 35 11.92 -1.28 2.33
C ASP A 35 10.89 -1.98 3.21
N ASP A 36 11.27 -3.13 3.78
CA ASP A 36 10.51 -3.80 4.82
C ASP A 36 10.55 -2.90 6.07
N PRO A 37 9.40 -2.47 6.62
CA PRO A 37 9.36 -1.63 7.81
C PRO A 37 10.02 -2.27 9.03
N ASP A 38 10.13 -3.60 9.07
CA ASP A 38 10.73 -4.35 10.18
C ASP A 38 12.21 -4.70 9.91
N ALA A 39 12.79 -4.26 8.78
CA ALA A 39 14.20 -4.51 8.47
C ALA A 39 15.16 -3.70 9.35
N PRO A 40 16.38 -4.21 9.61
CA PRO A 40 17.39 -3.48 10.39
C PRO A 40 17.68 -2.10 9.79
N MET A 41 17.86 -1.10 10.66
CA MET A 41 18.17 0.30 10.31
C MET A 41 17.08 1.06 9.54
N ILE A 42 15.92 0.43 9.26
CA ILE A 42 14.77 1.12 8.68
C ILE A 42 13.95 1.80 9.79
N ASN A 43 13.56 3.04 9.55
CA ASN A 43 12.68 3.83 10.41
C ASN A 43 11.69 4.63 9.56
N GLU A 44 10.78 5.35 10.21
CA GLU A 44 9.74 6.12 9.53
C GLU A 44 10.31 7.23 8.61
N GLU A 45 11.48 7.77 8.93
CA GLU A 45 12.10 8.86 8.19
C GLU A 45 12.85 8.38 6.93
N ASN A 46 13.39 7.16 6.95
CA ASN A 46 14.26 6.65 5.89
C ASN A 46 13.65 5.51 5.05
N ARG A 47 12.48 4.97 5.46
CA ARG A 47 11.81 3.88 4.74
C ARG A 47 11.44 4.32 3.33
N ARG A 48 11.93 3.60 2.32
CA ARG A 48 11.51 3.80 0.93
C ARG A 48 10.13 3.19 0.72
N ILE A 49 9.17 4.08 0.44
CA ILE A 49 7.82 3.71 0.02
C ILE A 49 7.82 3.31 -1.45
N SER A 50 6.95 2.36 -1.80
CA SER A 50 6.80 1.91 -3.18
C SER A 50 6.26 3.01 -4.10
N GLN A 51 6.53 2.90 -5.40
CA GLN A 51 6.31 4.00 -6.34
C GLN A 51 4.83 4.42 -6.45
N LEU A 52 3.90 3.45 -6.49
CA LEU A 52 2.47 3.79 -6.56
C LEU A 52 1.99 4.48 -5.28
N ALA A 53 2.40 3.98 -4.11
CA ALA A 53 2.05 4.62 -2.84
C ALA A 53 2.63 6.04 -2.76
N LEU A 54 3.89 6.25 -3.16
CA LEU A 54 4.51 7.57 -3.20
C LEU A 54 3.73 8.55 -4.09
N MET A 55 3.37 8.14 -5.30
CA MET A 55 2.59 8.97 -6.22
C MET A 55 1.20 9.31 -5.67
N LEU A 56 0.50 8.32 -5.11
CA LEU A 56 -0.83 8.53 -4.53
C LEU A 56 -0.78 9.43 -3.30
N ARG A 57 0.23 9.31 -2.44
CA ARG A 57 0.45 10.22 -1.31
C ARG A 57 0.63 11.66 -1.79
N ALA A 58 1.52 11.87 -2.77
CA ALA A 58 1.79 13.20 -3.33
C ALA A 58 0.52 13.83 -3.93
N HIS A 59 -0.32 13.05 -4.62
CA HIS A 59 -1.50 13.57 -5.31
C HIS A 59 -2.73 13.73 -4.39
N THR A 60 -2.85 12.94 -3.32
CA THR A 60 -4.05 12.94 -2.45
C THR A 60 -3.83 13.58 -1.09
N LEU A 61 -2.58 13.73 -0.65
CA LEU A 61 -2.18 14.12 0.71
C LEU A 61 -2.79 13.20 1.79
N ILE A 62 -3.05 11.94 1.44
CA ILE A 62 -3.50 10.90 2.37
C ILE A 62 -2.30 10.03 2.75
N ASP A 63 -2.25 9.62 4.01
CA ASP A 63 -1.28 8.61 4.49
C ASP A 63 -1.63 7.24 3.90
N ILE A 64 -0.84 6.80 2.91
CA ILE A 64 -1.01 5.53 2.21
C ILE A 64 0.22 4.67 2.47
N ASP A 65 0.03 3.51 3.08
CA ASP A 65 1.10 2.53 3.30
C ASP A 65 1.34 1.69 2.04
N CYS A 66 2.36 0.84 2.05
CA CYS A 66 2.65 -0.08 0.97
C CYS A 66 3.06 -1.46 1.49
N TRP A 67 2.66 -2.48 0.74
CA TRP A 67 3.34 -3.75 0.71
C TRP A 67 3.79 -4.01 -0.73
N SER A 68 5.08 -4.32 -0.89
CA SER A 68 5.62 -4.61 -2.20
C SER A 68 6.63 -5.76 -2.14
N LYS A 69 6.82 -6.42 -3.27
CA LYS A 69 7.80 -7.50 -3.43
C LYS A 69 8.26 -7.57 -4.88
N VAL A 70 9.53 -7.91 -5.11
CA VAL A 70 10.10 -8.13 -6.47
C VAL A 70 10.50 -9.59 -6.65
N PRO A 71 9.54 -10.53 -6.78
CA PRO A 71 9.87 -11.96 -6.85
C PRO A 71 10.24 -12.43 -8.27
N GLY A 72 10.17 -11.55 -9.29
CA GLY A 72 10.41 -11.92 -10.69
C GLY A 72 9.27 -12.71 -11.35
N HIS A 73 8.14 -12.90 -10.65
CA HIS A 73 6.95 -13.58 -11.14
C HIS A 73 5.67 -12.87 -10.64
N PRO A 74 4.48 -13.15 -11.23
CA PRO A 74 3.22 -12.58 -10.75
C PRO A 74 2.92 -12.92 -9.28
N LEU A 75 2.24 -12.00 -8.57
CA LEU A 75 1.76 -12.24 -7.22
C LEU A 75 0.66 -13.29 -7.23
N GLN A 76 0.79 -14.28 -6.35
CA GLN A 76 -0.22 -15.32 -6.18
C GLN A 76 -1.38 -14.77 -5.33
N PRO A 77 -2.65 -15.07 -5.68
CA PRO A 77 -3.81 -14.61 -4.89
C PRO A 77 -3.72 -14.98 -3.41
N GLY A 78 -3.24 -16.19 -3.09
CA GLY A 78 -3.03 -16.62 -1.71
C GLY A 78 -2.00 -15.78 -0.94
N THR A 79 -1.01 -15.19 -1.62
CA THR A 79 -0.08 -14.25 -0.98
C THR A 79 -0.77 -12.95 -0.62
N ILE A 80 -1.57 -12.41 -1.54
CA ILE A 80 -2.31 -11.16 -1.32
C ILE A 80 -3.26 -11.31 -0.12
N GLY A 81 -4.05 -12.39 -0.09
CA GLY A 81 -4.96 -12.69 1.02
C GLY A 81 -4.25 -12.77 2.36
N ARG A 82 -3.16 -13.54 2.46
CA ARG A 82 -2.37 -13.65 3.70
C ARG A 82 -1.85 -12.31 4.21
N ILE A 83 -1.38 -11.43 3.32
CA ILE A 83 -0.87 -10.11 3.71
C ILE A 83 -2.00 -9.23 4.25
N ILE A 84 -3.15 -9.23 3.58
CA ILE A 84 -4.32 -8.48 4.03
C ILE A 84 -4.75 -8.96 5.42
N ASP A 85 -4.89 -10.27 5.62
CA ASP A 85 -5.30 -10.85 6.89
C ASP A 85 -4.31 -10.51 8.02
N ALA A 86 -3.01 -10.59 7.74
CA ALA A 86 -1.97 -10.21 8.70
C ALA A 86 -2.05 -8.72 9.09
N ARG A 87 -2.33 -7.84 8.11
CA ARG A 87 -2.48 -6.39 8.35
C ARG A 87 -3.75 -6.09 9.15
N LEU A 88 -4.86 -6.75 8.86
CA LEU A 88 -6.11 -6.61 9.61
C LEU A 88 -5.94 -7.07 11.07
N LYS A 89 -5.32 -8.23 11.31
CA LYS A 89 -5.01 -8.71 12.66
C LYS A 89 -4.15 -7.72 13.46
N LYS A 90 -3.13 -7.12 12.81
CA LYS A 90 -2.28 -6.10 13.45
C LYS A 90 -3.07 -4.84 13.82
N MET A 91 -4.13 -4.50 13.07
CA MET A 91 -5.02 -3.39 13.40
C MET A 91 -5.97 -3.71 14.54
N GLU A 92 -6.56 -4.91 14.56
CA GLU A 92 -7.46 -5.37 15.63
C GLU A 92 -6.75 -5.51 16.97
N GLY A 93 -5.48 -5.93 16.97
CA GLY A 93 -4.66 -6.03 18.20
C GLY A 93 -4.03 -4.72 18.66
N ALA A 94 -4.26 -3.61 17.95
CA ALA A 94 -3.76 -2.27 18.29
C ALA A 94 -4.86 -1.33 18.80
N GLU A 95 -6.11 -1.81 18.91
CA GLU A 95 -7.23 -1.16 19.61
C GLU A 95 -7.20 -1.48 21.12
#